data_AF-A0A6A2FPQ6-F1
#
_entry.id   AF-A0A6A2FPQ6-F1
#
_cell.length_a   1.000
_cell.length_b   1.000
_cell.length_c   1.000
_cell.angle_alpha   90.00
_cell.angle_beta   90.00
_cell.angle_gamma   90.00
#
_symmetry.space_group_name_H-M   'P 1'
#
loop_
_entity.id
_entity.type
_entity.pdbx_description
1 polymer ?
#
loop_
_entity_poly.entity_id
_entity_poly.type
_entity_poly.pdbx_seq_one_letter_code
_entity_poly.pdbx_strand_id
1 'polypeptide(L)'
;MNHYTSPQSALDDFSRVIDQLAAELQLYAKRPQPNGAYIDKQNLLILRLTEIYNGITALQHYDAWTALETLMKRLQQTDPNISGYYIHLRTQPHGNNFALIEYNPF
;
A
#
# COMPACT_ATOMS: atom_id res chain seq x y z
N MET A 1 11.63 13.45 19.83
CA MET A 1 10.59 14.39 19.36
C MET A 1 9.91 13.69 18.19
N ASN A 2 8.60 13.44 18.25
CA ASN A 2 7.91 12.74 17.17
C ASN A 2 7.63 13.77 16.07
N HIS A 3 8.34 13.66 14.94
CA HIS A 3 8.27 14.63 13.84
C HIS A 3 6.98 14.52 13.02
N TYR A 4 6.16 13.50 13.28
CA TYR A 4 4.98 13.18 12.50
C TYR A 4 3.71 13.28 13.35
N THR A 5 2.67 13.88 12.76
CA THR A 5 1.37 14.10 13.40
C THR A 5 0.40 12.94 13.19
N SER A 6 0.69 12.05 12.23
CA SER A 6 -0.06 10.82 11.96
C SER A 6 0.81 9.77 11.25
N PRO A 7 0.42 8.48 11.30
CA PRO A 7 1.07 7.43 10.51
C PRO A 7 1.06 7.74 9.01
N GLN A 8 -0.03 8.31 8.48
CA GLN A 8 -0.12 8.74 7.09
C GLN A 8 0.94 9.79 6.75
N SER A 9 1.11 10.81 7.60
CA SER A 9 2.12 11.85 7.36
C SER A 9 3.54 11.32 7.35
N ALA A 10 3.83 10.26 8.13
CA ALA A 10 5.12 9.59 8.12
C ALA A 10 5.34 8.76 6.84
N LEU A 11 4.29 8.10 6.34
CA LEU A 11 4.32 7.37 5.08
C LEU A 11 4.52 8.31 3.88
N ASP A 12 3.81 9.43 3.85
CA ASP A 12 3.94 10.43 2.79
C ASP A 12 5.35 11.02 2.74
N ASP A 13 5.96 11.26 3.91
CA ASP A 13 7.34 11.72 4.02
C ASP A 13 8.34 10.65 3.60
N PHE A 14 8.12 9.39 4.02
CA PHE A 14 8.96 8.27 3.61
C PHE A 14 8.96 8.05 2.09
N SER A 15 7.79 8.14 1.45
CA SER A 15 7.68 8.09 -0.01
C SER A 15 8.49 9.22 -0.67
N ARG A 16 8.38 10.45 -0.15
CA ARG A 16 9.15 11.60 -0.67
C ARG A 16 10.65 11.41 -0.54
N VAL A 17 11.12 10.83 0.56
CA VAL A 17 12.55 10.53 0.77
C VAL A 17 13.04 9.50 -0.26
N ILE A 18 12.27 8.45 -0.53
CA ILE A 18 12.60 7.46 -1.55
C ILE A 18 12.70 8.12 -2.94
N ASP A 19 11.71 8.94 -3.30
CA ASP A 19 11.68 9.64 -4.59
C ASP A 19 12.88 10.61 -4.73
N GLN A 20 13.23 11.32 -3.66
CA GLN A 20 14.39 12.20 -3.64
C GLN A 20 15.70 11.41 -3.84
N LEU A 21 15.89 10.30 -3.14
CA LEU A 21 17.06 9.43 -3.30
C LEU A 21 17.18 8.91 -4.75
N ALA A 22 16.06 8.53 -5.36
CA ALA A 22 16.02 8.09 -6.75
C ALA A 22 16.41 9.24 -7.72
N ALA A 23 15.87 10.44 -7.51
CA ALA A 23 16.19 11.60 -8.33
C ALA A 23 17.68 11.99 -8.22
N GLU A 24 18.23 12.00 -7.00
CA GLU A 24 19.64 12.29 -6.76
C GLU A 24 20.55 11.24 -7.40
N LEU A 25 20.18 9.96 -7.34
CA LEU A 25 20.92 8.89 -8.00
C LEU A 25 20.89 9.04 -9.53
N GLN A 26 19.74 9.41 -10.11
CA GLN A 26 19.63 9.69 -11.54
C GLN A 26 20.53 10.87 -11.96
N LEU A 27 20.62 11.92 -11.15
CA LEU A 27 21.53 13.03 -11.39
C LEU A 27 23.00 12.60 -11.28
N TYR A 28 23.33 11.77 -10.30
CA TYR A 28 24.67 11.21 -10.14
C TYR A 28 25.08 10.35 -11.35
N ALA A 29 24.17 9.53 -11.87
CA ALA A 29 24.42 8.66 -13.01
C ALA A 29 24.70 9.42 -14.32
N LYS A 30 24.29 10.69 -14.42
CA LYS A 30 24.56 11.56 -15.58
C LYS A 30 25.96 12.19 -15.57
N ARG A 31 26.74 12.01 -14.50
CA ARG A 31 28.10 12.56 -14.41
C ARG A 31 29.03 11.90 -15.45
N PRO A 32 30.15 12.53 -15.85
CA PRO A 32 31.02 12.01 -16.90
C PRO A 32 31.66 10.64 -16.61
N GLN A 33 31.86 10.32 -15.33
CA GLN A 33 32.42 9.04 -14.87
C GLN A 33 31.75 8.64 -13.56
N PRO A 34 30.50 8.14 -13.61
CA PRO A 34 29.81 7.72 -12.42
C PRO A 34 30.36 6.36 -11.95
N ASN A 35 30.47 6.16 -10.64
CA ASN A 35 30.86 4.86 -10.11
C ASN A 35 29.68 3.88 -10.24
N GLY A 36 29.78 2.93 -11.17
CA GLY A 36 28.74 1.92 -11.40
C GLY A 36 28.43 1.07 -10.17
N ALA A 37 29.44 0.61 -9.43
CA ALA A 37 29.23 -0.18 -8.22
C ALA A 37 28.49 0.60 -7.12
N TYR A 38 28.71 1.92 -7.03
CA TYR A 38 27.93 2.78 -6.15
C TYR A 38 26.48 2.88 -6.63
N ILE A 39 26.25 3.03 -7.94
CA ILE A 39 24.89 3.10 -8.50
C ILE A 39 24.11 1.82 -8.22
N ASP A 40 24.71 0.66 -8.46
CA ASP A 40 24.07 -0.64 -8.23
C ASP A 40 23.70 -0.82 -6.76
N LYS A 41 24.63 -0.46 -5.86
CA LYS A 41 24.38 -0.50 -4.41
C LYS A 41 23.23 0.42 -4.00
N GLN A 42 23.17 1.64 -4.52
CA GLN A 42 22.10 2.58 -4.19
C GLN A 42 20.75 2.15 -4.77
N ASN A 43 20.72 1.64 -6.00
CA ASN A 43 19.51 1.08 -6.60
C ASN A 43 18.95 -0.06 -5.75
N LEU A 44 19.81 -0.97 -5.25
CA LEU A 44 19.38 -2.06 -4.36
C LEU A 44 18.77 -1.52 -3.06
N LEU A 45 19.36 -0.48 -2.48
CA LEU A 45 18.84 0.14 -1.26
C LEU A 45 17.48 0.81 -1.50
N ILE A 46 17.36 1.60 -2.57
CA ILE A 46 16.11 2.26 -2.95
C ILE A 46 15.02 1.21 -3.20
N LEU A 47 15.31 0.14 -3.95
CA LEU A 47 14.38 -0.96 -4.17
C LEU A 47 13.86 -1.54 -2.85
N ARG A 48 14.78 -1.82 -1.91
CA ARG A 48 14.40 -2.38 -0.60
C ARG A 48 13.57 -1.42 0.23
N LEU A 49 13.82 -0.11 0.16
CA LEU A 49 13.00 0.90 0.84
C LEU A 49 11.59 0.96 0.23
N THR A 50 11.48 0.88 -1.09
CA THR A 50 10.19 0.80 -1.80
C THR A 50 9.41 -0.45 -1.42
N GLU A 51 10.07 -1.61 -1.32
CA GLU A 51 9.42 -2.85 -0.87
C GLU A 51 8.89 -2.72 0.56
N ILE A 52 9.66 -2.12 1.47
CA ILE A 52 9.22 -1.84 2.85
C ILE A 52 8.02 -0.89 2.86
N TYR A 53 8.08 0.20 2.09
CA TYR A 53 6.97 1.16 1.98
C TYR A 53 5.68 0.46 1.51
N ASN A 54 5.77 -0.35 0.45
CA ASN A 54 4.64 -1.11 -0.09
C ASN A 54 4.10 -2.14 0.91
N GLY A 55 4.96 -2.77 1.70
CA GLY A 55 4.54 -3.67 2.77
C GLY A 55 3.76 -2.94 3.87
N ILE A 56 4.19 -1.74 4.27
CA ILE A 56 3.49 -0.96 5.30
C ILE A 56 2.16 -0.41 4.79
N THR A 57 2.10 0.09 3.55
CA THR A 57 0.84 0.56 2.97
C THR A 57 -0.17 -0.56 2.75
N ALA A 58 0.27 -1.78 2.43
CA ALA A 58 -0.60 -2.95 2.40
C ALA A 58 -1.24 -3.25 3.78
N LEU A 59 -0.54 -2.94 4.87
CA LEU A 59 -1.05 -3.10 6.24
C LEU A 59 -1.98 -1.98 6.68
N GLN A 60 -2.05 -0.85 5.96
CA GLN A 60 -2.86 0.30 6.32
C GLN A 60 -4.36 -0.03 6.46
N HIS A 61 -4.83 -1.04 5.74
CA HIS A 61 -6.22 -1.51 5.80
C HIS A 61 -6.35 -2.90 6.44
N TYR A 62 -5.29 -3.41 7.07
CA TYR A 62 -5.27 -4.75 7.65
C TYR A 62 -6.38 -4.97 8.68
N ASP A 63 -6.63 -4.00 9.58
CA ASP A 63 -7.67 -4.13 10.59
C ASP A 63 -9.07 -4.14 9.97
N ALA A 64 -9.31 -3.28 8.97
CA ALA A 64 -10.57 -3.25 8.24
C ALA A 64 -10.80 -4.56 7.47
N TRP A 65 -9.75 -5.10 6.85
CA TRP A 65 -9.79 -6.37 6.15
C TRP A 65 -10.06 -7.55 7.10
N THR A 66 -9.35 -7.58 8.23
CA THR A 66 -9.54 -8.60 9.28
C THR A 66 -10.96 -8.56 9.85
N ALA A 67 -11.52 -7.37 10.05
CA ALA A 67 -12.89 -7.19 10.49
C ALA A 67 -13.91 -7.71 9.47
N LEU A 68 -13.70 -7.42 8.18
CA LEU A 68 -14.52 -7.95 7.08
C LEU A 68 -14.47 -9.48 7.03
N GLU A 69 -13.28 -10.07 7.04
CA GLU A 69 -13.11 -11.53 7.02
C GLU A 69 -13.78 -12.21 8.23
N THR A 70 -13.66 -11.60 9.41
CA THR A 70 -14.30 -12.11 10.63
C THR A 70 -15.83 -12.11 10.50
N LEU A 71 -16.38 -11.05 9.92
CA LEU A 71 -17.82 -10.93 9.68
C LEU A 71 -18.31 -11.94 8.63
N MET A 72 -17.56 -12.11 7.54
CA MET A 72 -17.83 -13.14 6.53
C MET A 72 -17.86 -14.53 7.17
N LYS A 73 -16.83 -14.90 7.94
CA LYS A 73 -16.77 -16.20 8.64
C LYS A 73 -17.97 -16.42 9.57
N ARG A 74 -18.40 -15.39 10.31
CA ARG A 74 -19.60 -15.49 11.17
C ARG A 74 -20.87 -15.72 10.37
N LEU A 75 -21.04 -15.04 9.24
CA LEU A 75 -22.20 -15.22 8.37
C LEU A 75 -22.23 -16.63 7.78
N GLN A 76 -21.10 -17.15 7.31
CA GLN A 76 -20.94 -18.53 6.83
C GLN A 76 -21.31 -19.58 7.88
N GLN A 77 -20.97 -19.32 9.16
CA GLN A 77 -21.34 -20.20 10.27
C GLN A 77 -22.85 -20.16 10.57
N THR A 78 -23.52 -19.06 10.24
CA THR A 78 -24.95 -18.86 10.51
C THR A 78 -25.82 -19.39 9.39
N ASP A 79 -25.37 -19.28 8.13
CA ASP A 79 -26.04 -19.85 6.96
C ASP A 79 -25.00 -20.53 6.04
N PRO A 80 -24.92 -21.88 6.06
CA PRO A 80 -23.98 -22.63 5.23
C PRO A 80 -24.26 -22.54 3.73
N ASN A 81 -25.45 -22.06 3.32
CA ASN A 81 -25.85 -21.98 1.92
C ASN A 81 -25.53 -20.62 1.28
N ILE A 82 -24.80 -19.73 1.96
CA ILE A 82 -24.33 -18.48 1.38
C ILE A 82 -23.46 -18.77 0.15
N SER A 83 -23.95 -18.36 -1.02
CA SER A 83 -23.29 -18.59 -2.31
C SER A 83 -22.25 -17.50 -2.68
N GLY A 84 -22.12 -16.45 -1.87
CA GLY A 84 -21.18 -15.36 -2.11
C GLY A 84 -21.34 -14.19 -1.13
N TYR A 85 -20.37 -13.29 -1.13
CA TYR A 85 -20.37 -12.08 -0.32
C TYR A 85 -20.30 -10.85 -1.21
N TYR A 86 -21.11 -9.85 -0.89
CA TYR A 86 -21.08 -8.56 -1.57
C TYR A 86 -20.60 -7.48 -0.61
N ILE A 87 -19.45 -6.87 -0.93
CA ILE A 87 -18.93 -5.72 -0.19
C ILE A 87 -19.27 -4.47 -1.00
N HIS A 88 -20.16 -3.65 -0.46
CA HIS A 88 -20.50 -2.35 -1.05
C HIS A 88 -19.54 -1.29 -0.53
N LEU A 89 -18.62 -0.82 -1.40
CA LEU A 89 -17.75 0.30 -1.09
C LEU A 89 -18.35 1.59 -1.61
N ARG A 90 -18.52 2.57 -0.72
CA ARG A 90 -18.99 3.90 -1.08
C ARG A 90 -17.80 4.76 -1.49
N THR A 91 -17.72 5.10 -2.77
CA THR A 91 -16.56 5.81 -3.35
C THR A 91 -16.72 7.33 -3.34
N GLN A 92 -17.92 7.85 -3.06
CA GLN A 92 -18.18 9.29 -2.97
C GLN A 92 -19.00 9.65 -1.73
N PRO A 93 -18.71 10.80 -1.08
CA PRO A 93 -19.43 11.23 0.11
C PRO A 93 -20.93 11.42 -0.18
N HIS A 94 -21.34 11.84 -1.37
CA HIS A 94 -22.75 12.06 -1.74
C HIS A 94 -23.06 11.44 -3.12
N GLY A 95 -23.96 10.44 -3.16
CA GLY A 95 -24.41 9.75 -4.37
C GLY A 95 -24.67 8.25 -4.14
N ASN A 96 -25.60 7.66 -4.91
CA ASN A 96 -25.94 6.22 -4.90
C ASN A 96 -24.95 5.36 -5.73
N ASN A 97 -23.74 5.86 -5.97
CA ASN A 97 -22.74 5.18 -6.77
C ASN A 97 -21.90 4.28 -5.84
N PHE A 98 -22.23 2.99 -5.82
CA PHE A 98 -21.49 1.97 -5.09
C PHE A 98 -20.54 1.26 -6.07
N ALA A 99 -19.28 1.07 -5.67
CA ALA A 99 -18.42 0.10 -6.33
C ALA A 99 -18.72 -1.27 -5.73
N LEU A 100 -19.18 -2.21 -6.58
CA LEU A 100 -19.35 -3.60 -6.21
C LEU A 100 -18.03 -4.32 -6.46
N ILE A 101 -17.44 -4.90 -5.41
CA ILE A 101 -16.37 -5.89 -5.58
C ILE A 101 -17.04 -7.25 -5.53
N GLU A 102 -17.26 -7.84 -6.70
CA GLU A 102 -17.63 -9.25 -6.82
C GLU A 102 -16.37 -10.10 -6.71
N TYR A 103 -16.26 -10.87 -5.63
CA TYR A 103 -15.31 -11.97 -5.55
C TYR A 103 -16.06 -13.26 -5.88
N ASN A 104 -15.86 -13.78 -7.09
CA ASN A 104 -16.37 -15.08 -7.51
C ASN A 104 -15.27 -16.14 -7.24
N PRO A 105 -15.43 -17.05 -6.26
CA PRO A 105 -14.44 -18.09 -5.98
C PRO A 105 -14.54 -19.31 -6.93
N PHE A 106 -15.24 -19.18 -8.05
CA PHE A 106 -15.46 -20.23 -9.05
C PHE A 106 -14.86 -19.86 -10.41
#